data_AF-G8ZAT1-F1
#
_entry.id   AF-G8ZAT1-F1
#
_cell.length_a   1.000
_cell.length_b   1.000
_cell.length_c   1.000
_cell.angle_alpha   90.00
_cell.angle_beta   90.00
_cell.angle_gamma   90.00
#
_symmetry.space_group_name_H-M   'P 1'
#
loop_
_entity.id
_entity.type
_entity.pdbx_description
1 polymer ?
#
loop_
_entity_poly.entity_id
_entity_poly.type
_entity_poly.pdbx_seq_one_letter_code
_entity_poly.pdbx_strand_id
1 'polypeptide(L)'
;YSLLGSLRAVAQTISYEVSLALVLLSFIFLVGGFNLEMFSLYQSKVWFIIIGSPLALVWLASCLAETNRTPFDFAEGESELVSGFNTEYSSGGFALIFMAEYASILFMSMLFSLLFLGGCVMSMIFSFKLMFICFVFIWVRGTLPRLRYDKLM
;
A
#
# COMPACT_ATOMS: atom_id res chain seq x y z
N TYR A 1 -17.68 16.04 -10.62
CA TYR A 1 -17.30 14.63 -10.35
C TYR A 1 -15.91 14.55 -9.75
N SER A 2 -14.94 15.26 -10.32
CA SER A 2 -13.60 15.50 -9.76
C SER A 2 -13.58 15.81 -8.26
N LEU A 3 -14.33 16.82 -7.81
CA LEU A 3 -14.37 17.21 -6.39
C LEU A 3 -14.90 16.10 -5.46
N LEU A 4 -15.88 15.32 -5.90
CA LEU A 4 -16.41 14.21 -5.09
C LEU A 4 -15.44 13.03 -5.05
N GLY A 5 -14.75 12.76 -6.16
CA GLY A 5 -13.68 11.76 -6.21
C GLY A 5 -12.51 12.12 -5.30
N SER A 6 -12.10 13.39 -5.27
CA SER A 6 -11.02 13.85 -4.39
C SER A 6 -11.40 13.78 -2.91
N LEU A 7 -12.62 14.17 -2.53
CA LEU A 7 -13.09 14.06 -1.14
C LEU A 7 -13.15 12.60 -0.67
N ARG A 8 -13.58 11.66 -1.53
CA ARG A 8 -13.57 10.22 -1.22
C ARG A 8 -12.15 9.68 -1.05
N ALA A 9 -11.22 10.11 -1.92
CA ALA A 9 -9.82 9.74 -1.82
C ALA A 9 -9.19 10.24 -0.50
N VAL A 10 -9.43 11.50 -0.13
CA VAL A 10 -8.91 12.07 1.13
C VAL A 10 -9.48 11.35 2.35
N ALA A 11 -10.78 11.05 2.36
CA ALA A 11 -11.38 10.31 3.47
C ALA A 11 -10.75 8.92 3.61
N GLN A 12 -10.53 8.23 2.50
CA GLN A 12 -9.89 6.91 2.45
C GLN A 12 -8.43 6.96 2.92
N THR A 13 -7.64 7.94 2.50
CA THR A 13 -6.24 8.04 2.95
C THR A 13 -6.17 8.24 4.46
N ILE A 14 -7.03 9.09 5.03
CA ILE A 14 -7.05 9.35 6.47
C ILE A 14 -7.47 8.09 7.26
N SER A 15 -8.48 7.36 6.79
CA SER A 15 -8.95 6.16 7.51
C SER A 15 -7.89 5.07 7.57
N TYR A 16 -7.17 4.85 6.46
CA TYR A 16 -6.15 3.79 6.39
C TYR A 16 -4.81 4.19 7.00
N GLU A 17 -4.48 5.48 7.05
CA GLU A 17 -3.29 5.97 7.73
C GLU A 17 -3.31 5.63 9.24
N VAL A 18 -4.49 5.74 9.88
CA VAL A 18 -4.65 5.34 11.29
C VAL A 18 -4.34 3.85 11.47
N SER A 19 -4.87 2.99 10.59
CA SER A 19 -4.61 1.54 10.65
C SER A 19 -3.14 1.21 10.43
N LEU A 20 -2.49 1.89 9.49
CA LEU A 20 -1.10 1.68 9.13
C LEU A 20 -0.18 2.13 10.28
N ALA A 21 -0.46 3.27 10.91
CA ALA A 21 0.27 3.75 12.08
C ALA A 21 0.17 2.77 13.26
N LEU A 22 -1.01 2.21 13.53
CA LEU A 22 -1.22 1.24 14.61
C LEU A 22 -0.45 -0.07 14.37
N VAL A 23 -0.50 -0.60 13.14
CA VAL A 23 0.25 -1.82 12.82
C VAL A 23 1.75 -1.55 12.86
N LEU A 24 2.23 -0.42 12.35
CA LEU A 24 3.65 -0.03 12.43
C LEU A 24 4.12 0.00 13.89
N LEU A 25 3.33 0.64 14.76
CA LEU A 25 3.65 0.78 16.18
C LEU A 25 3.82 -0.59 16.86
N SER A 26 2.98 -1.57 16.51
CA SER A 26 3.09 -2.93 17.07
C SER A 26 4.44 -3.60 16.80
N PHE A 27 5.02 -3.38 15.62
CA PHE A 27 6.34 -3.91 15.28
C PHE A 27 7.50 -3.06 15.79
N ILE A 28 7.31 -1.75 15.93
CA ILE A 28 8.30 -0.88 16.58
C ILE A 28 8.50 -1.30 18.04
N PHE A 29 7.43 -1.68 18.76
CA PHE A 29 7.55 -2.22 20.11
C PHE A 29 8.37 -3.52 20.17
N LEU A 30 8.31 -4.36 19.14
CA LEU A 30 9.10 -5.60 19.06
C LEU A 30 10.59 -5.34 18.76
N VAL A 31 10.88 -4.33 17.95
CA VAL A 31 12.26 -3.98 17.56
C VAL A 31 12.94 -3.07 18.58
N GLY A 32 12.18 -2.25 19.32
CA GLY A 32 12.68 -1.30 20.31
C GLY A 32 13.24 0.01 19.71
N GLY A 33 13.03 0.27 18.42
CA GLY A 33 13.50 1.47 17.75
C GLY A 33 12.90 1.68 16.35
N PHE A 34 13.05 2.90 15.82
CA PHE A 34 12.52 3.31 14.51
C PHE A 34 13.51 3.12 13.35
N ASN A 35 14.76 2.76 13.64
CA ASN A 35 15.76 2.57 12.58
C ASN A 35 15.40 1.34 11.74
N LEU A 36 15.21 1.54 10.43
CA LEU A 36 14.86 0.47 9.48
C LEU A 36 15.93 -0.64 9.41
N GLU A 37 17.19 -0.31 9.68
CA GLU A 37 18.26 -1.33 9.72
C GLU A 37 18.06 -2.33 10.86
N MET A 38 17.49 -1.89 11.99
CA MET A 38 17.21 -2.77 13.13
C MET A 38 16.19 -3.85 12.75
N PHE A 39 15.20 -3.53 11.92
CA PHE A 39 14.24 -4.51 11.41
C PHE A 39 14.95 -5.66 10.67
N SER A 40 15.99 -5.35 9.90
CA SER A 40 16.78 -6.39 9.21
C SER A 40 17.54 -7.30 10.18
N LEU A 41 18.09 -6.75 11.26
CA LEU A 41 18.88 -7.49 12.24
C LEU A 41 18.01 -8.44 13.07
N TYR A 42 16.86 -7.98 13.55
CA TYR A 42 15.94 -8.79 14.35
C TYR A 42 15.27 -9.90 13.52
N GLN A 43 15.09 -9.70 12.22
CA GLN A 43 14.49 -10.68 11.31
C GLN A 43 15.48 -11.71 10.76
N SER A 44 16.70 -11.79 11.31
CA SER A 44 17.74 -12.74 10.88
C SER A 44 17.37 -14.21 11.09
N LYS A 45 16.66 -14.53 12.19
CA LYS A 45 16.27 -15.91 12.52
C LYS A 45 14.89 -16.28 12.02
N VAL A 46 13.89 -15.44 12.32
CA VAL A 46 12.49 -15.66 11.98
C VAL A 46 11.93 -14.36 11.43
N TRP A 47 11.22 -14.43 10.30
CA TRP A 47 10.55 -13.28 9.71
C TRP A 47 9.32 -12.87 10.52
N PHE A 48 9.03 -11.56 10.55
CA PHE A 48 7.88 -11.04 11.28
C PHE A 48 6.53 -11.48 10.70
N ILE A 49 6.48 -11.94 9.44
CA ILE A 49 5.28 -12.60 8.88
C ILE A 49 4.86 -13.81 9.69
N ILE A 50 5.81 -14.61 10.18
CA ILE A 50 5.48 -15.85 10.90
C ILE A 50 4.91 -15.50 12.28
N ILE A 51 5.44 -14.44 12.92
CA ILE A 51 5.01 -14.01 14.25
C ILE A 51 3.67 -13.27 14.19
N GLY A 52 3.49 -12.41 13.19
CA GLY A 52 2.33 -11.52 13.05
C GLY A 52 1.61 -11.69 11.72
N SER A 53 1.28 -12.92 11.32
CA SER A 53 0.62 -13.17 10.03
C SER A 53 -0.70 -12.40 9.86
N PRO A 54 -1.57 -12.22 10.88
CA PRO A 54 -2.78 -11.43 10.73
C PRO A 54 -2.47 -9.95 10.52
N LEU A 55 -1.46 -9.41 11.23
CA LEU A 55 -1.03 -8.02 11.10
C LEU A 55 -0.40 -7.75 9.73
N ALA A 56 0.32 -8.72 9.18
CA ALA A 56 0.86 -8.63 7.81
C ALA A 56 -0.26 -8.54 6.76
N LEU A 57 -1.34 -9.31 6.92
CA LEU A 57 -2.50 -9.22 6.02
C LEU A 57 -3.24 -7.89 6.15
N VAL A 58 -3.41 -7.39 7.38
CA VAL A 58 -4.01 -6.06 7.62
C VAL A 58 -3.16 -4.96 7.00
N TRP A 59 -1.83 -5.02 7.15
CA TRP A 59 -0.92 -4.07 6.50
C TRP A 59 -1.02 -4.12 4.98
N LEU A 60 -1.07 -5.32 4.40
CA LEU A 60 -1.18 -5.46 2.95
C LEU A 60 -2.51 -4.87 2.43
N ALA A 61 -3.60 -5.08 3.17
CA ALA A 61 -4.90 -4.48 2.86
C ALA A 61 -4.88 -2.94 3.00
N SER A 62 -4.24 -2.39 4.04
CA SER A 62 -4.13 -0.94 4.22
C SER A 62 -3.24 -0.29 3.16
N CYS A 63 -2.13 -0.91 2.74
CA CYS A 63 -1.32 -0.42 1.63
C CYS A 63 -2.06 -0.43 0.28
N LEU A 64 -2.89 -1.44 0.02
CA LEU A 64 -3.73 -1.47 -1.19
C LEU A 64 -4.73 -0.31 -1.19
N ALA A 65 -5.29 0.01 -0.02
CA ALA A 65 -6.24 1.09 0.11
C ALA A 65 -5.57 2.48 0.02
N GLU A 66 -4.39 2.68 0.59
CA GLU A 66 -3.67 3.95 0.50
C GLU A 66 -3.22 4.26 -0.93
N THR A 67 -2.87 3.24 -1.71
CA THR A 67 -2.51 3.39 -3.12
C THR A 67 -3.72 3.53 -4.06
N ASN A 68 -4.94 3.63 -3.52
CA ASN A 68 -6.19 3.76 -4.27
C ASN A 68 -6.36 2.70 -5.38
N ARG A 69 -5.87 1.47 -5.15
CA ARG A 69 -5.96 0.38 -6.14
C ARG A 69 -7.11 -0.56 -5.82
N THR A 70 -7.65 -1.15 -6.89
CA THR A 70 -8.69 -2.19 -6.82
C THR A 70 -8.25 -3.30 -5.87
N PRO A 71 -9.08 -3.69 -4.88
CA PRO A 71 -10.52 -3.47 -4.75
C PRO A 71 -10.96 -2.12 -4.15
N PHE A 72 -10.03 -1.31 -3.65
CA PHE A 72 -10.27 -0.04 -2.95
C PHE A 72 -10.10 1.20 -3.85
N ASP A 73 -10.42 1.06 -5.13
CA ASP A 73 -10.31 2.13 -6.11
C ASP A 73 -11.62 2.94 -6.18
N PHE A 74 -11.76 3.91 -5.27
CA PHE A 74 -12.91 4.84 -5.21
C PHE A 74 -12.66 6.20 -5.82
N ALA A 75 -11.39 6.59 -5.92
CA ALA A 75 -10.98 7.89 -6.43
C ALA A 75 -11.19 7.97 -7.95
N GLU A 76 -10.91 6.88 -8.68
CA GLU A 76 -10.96 6.84 -10.15
C GLU A 76 -12.26 6.22 -10.67
N GLY A 77 -12.92 5.37 -9.87
CA GLY A 77 -14.20 4.70 -10.10
C GLY A 77 -14.91 5.01 -11.42
N GLU A 78 -14.45 4.43 -12.53
CA GLU A 78 -14.91 4.74 -13.89
C GLU A 78 -16.43 4.59 -14.06
N SER A 79 -17.03 3.61 -13.36
CA SER A 79 -18.47 3.33 -13.38
C SER A 79 -19.30 4.38 -12.65
N GLU A 80 -18.73 5.11 -11.70
CA GLU A 80 -19.44 6.08 -10.84
C GLU A 80 -19.07 7.54 -11.17
N LEU A 81 -17.81 7.80 -11.54
CA LEU A 81 -17.23 9.14 -11.62
C LEU A 81 -16.57 9.45 -12.97
N VAL A 82 -16.70 8.59 -13.99
CA VAL A 82 -16.19 8.85 -15.37
C VAL A 82 -14.69 9.17 -15.38
N SER A 83 -13.90 8.58 -14.47
CA SER A 83 -12.45 8.81 -14.16
C SER A 83 -12.12 9.76 -13.00
N GLY A 84 -13.13 10.25 -12.27
CA GLY A 84 -12.91 10.88 -10.97
C GLY A 84 -12.06 12.16 -11.03
N PHE A 85 -10.91 12.15 -10.35
CA PHE A 85 -10.01 13.32 -10.29
C PHE A 85 -9.19 13.54 -11.56
N ASN A 86 -9.10 12.53 -12.44
CA ASN A 86 -8.34 12.61 -13.69
C ASN A 86 -9.06 13.41 -14.79
N THR A 87 -10.36 13.72 -14.63
CA THR A 87 -11.18 14.34 -15.68
C THR A 87 -10.71 15.73 -16.13
N GLU A 88 -10.00 16.45 -15.26
CA GLU A 88 -9.54 17.82 -15.53
C GLU A 88 -8.08 17.88 -16.01
N TYR A 89 -7.33 16.78 -15.86
CA TYR A 89 -5.93 16.73 -16.24
C TYR A 89 -5.76 16.27 -17.70
N SER A 90 -4.91 16.98 -18.44
CA SER A 90 -4.52 16.59 -19.79
C SER A 90 -3.02 16.28 -19.88
N SER A 91 -2.68 15.40 -20.83
CA SER A 91 -1.31 15.06 -21.26
C SER A 91 -0.28 14.88 -20.13
N GLY A 92 0.57 15.88 -19.89
CA GLY A 92 1.69 15.82 -18.96
C GLY A 92 1.27 15.75 -17.49
N GLY A 93 0.22 16.50 -17.10
CA GLY A 93 -0.30 16.44 -15.73
C GLY A 93 -0.85 15.06 -15.38
N PHE A 94 -1.55 14.45 -16.34
CA PHE A 94 -2.02 13.07 -16.25
C PHE A 94 -0.85 12.09 -16.11
N ALA A 95 0.19 12.21 -16.93
CA ALA A 95 1.36 11.33 -16.85
C ALA A 95 2.07 11.39 -15.48
N LEU A 96 2.18 12.57 -14.88
CA LEU A 96 2.80 12.75 -13.56
C LEU A 96 2.00 12.06 -12.45
N ILE A 97 0.67 12.09 -12.51
CA ILE A 97 -0.20 11.41 -11.55
C ILE A 97 0.04 9.90 -11.59
N PHE A 98 0.02 9.29 -12.78
CA PHE A 98 0.27 7.84 -12.89
C PHE A 98 1.66 7.47 -12.42
N MET A 99 2.69 8.25 -12.78
CA MET A 99 4.04 8.01 -12.28
C MET A 99 4.11 8.08 -10.75
N ALA A 100 3.40 9.02 -10.13
CA ALA A 100 3.33 9.13 -8.67
C ALA A 100 2.61 7.93 -8.03
N GLU A 101 1.50 7.46 -8.60
CA GLU A 101 0.79 6.27 -8.11
C GLU A 101 1.63 4.98 -8.25
N TYR A 102 2.37 4.82 -9.35
CA TYR A 102 3.26 3.66 -9.48
C TYR A 102 4.47 3.75 -8.55
N ALA A 103 4.99 4.96 -8.33
CA ALA A 103 6.04 5.18 -7.33
C ALA A 103 5.56 4.86 -5.91
N SER A 104 4.33 5.21 -5.56
CA SER A 104 3.76 4.89 -4.24
C SER A 104 3.55 3.39 -4.05
N ILE A 105 3.15 2.64 -5.08
CA ILE A 105 3.09 1.16 -5.03
C ILE A 105 4.47 0.57 -4.76
N LEU A 106 5.50 1.03 -5.49
CA LEU A 106 6.87 0.57 -5.27
C LEU A 106 7.34 0.88 -3.85
N PHE A 107 7.05 2.09 -3.35
CA PHE A 107 7.41 2.49 -1.99
C PHE A 107 6.71 1.64 -0.92
N MET A 108 5.39 1.41 -1.04
CA MET A 108 4.64 0.58 -0.10
C MET A 108 5.08 -0.89 -0.13
N SER A 109 5.40 -1.41 -1.31
CA SER A 109 5.96 -2.76 -1.44
C SER A 109 7.33 -2.88 -0.74
N MET A 110 8.12 -1.80 -0.78
CA MET A 110 9.39 -1.71 -0.09
C MET A 110 9.23 -1.71 1.43
N LEU A 111 8.33 -0.90 1.96
CA LEU A 111 8.00 -0.89 3.38
C LEU A 111 7.51 -2.28 3.84
N PHE A 112 6.61 -2.92 3.11
CA PHE A 112 6.15 -4.27 3.46
C PHE A 112 7.32 -5.25 3.53
N SER A 113 8.18 -5.26 2.51
CA SER A 113 9.31 -6.19 2.46
C SER A 113 10.31 -5.99 3.61
N LEU A 114 10.57 -4.75 4.03
CA LEU A 114 11.45 -4.43 5.15
C LEU A 114 10.83 -4.82 6.49
N LEU A 115 9.55 -4.49 6.69
CA LEU A 115 8.85 -4.74 7.95
C LEU A 115 8.59 -6.22 8.18
N PHE A 116 8.30 -7.00 7.14
CA PHE A 116 7.72 -8.32 7.29
C PHE A 116 8.62 -9.48 6.81
N LEU A 117 9.34 -9.29 5.70
CA LEU A 117 10.15 -10.34 5.06
C LEU A 117 11.64 -10.22 5.36
N GLY A 118 12.08 -9.13 5.98
CA GLY A 118 13.46 -8.82 6.30
C GLY A 118 14.26 -8.50 5.05
N GLY A 119 15.13 -7.50 5.14
CA GLY A 119 15.88 -7.05 3.98
C GLY A 119 17.27 -6.55 4.35
N CYS A 120 18.28 -7.16 3.74
CA CYS A 120 19.54 -6.48 3.51
C CYS A 120 19.39 -5.70 2.21
N VAL A 121 19.31 -4.37 2.28
CA VAL A 121 18.94 -3.47 1.17
C VAL A 121 19.83 -3.69 -0.07
N MET A 122 21.09 -4.05 0.14
CA MET A 122 22.07 -4.25 -0.93
C MET A 122 22.02 -5.64 -1.59
N SER A 123 21.18 -6.56 -1.09
CA SER A 123 21.13 -7.93 -1.61
C SER A 123 20.17 -8.06 -2.80
N MET A 124 20.55 -8.86 -3.80
CA MET A 124 19.64 -9.24 -4.90
C MET A 124 18.41 -10.01 -4.43
N ILE A 125 18.50 -10.66 -3.27
CA ILE A 125 17.35 -11.36 -2.67
C ILE A 125 16.27 -10.35 -2.27
N PHE A 126 16.65 -9.15 -1.84
CA PHE A 126 15.70 -8.09 -1.52
C PHE A 126 14.94 -7.61 -2.74
N SER A 127 15.60 -7.41 -3.89
CA SER A 127 14.91 -7.02 -5.12
C SER A 127 13.93 -8.07 -5.61
N PHE A 128 14.22 -9.37 -5.45
CA PHE A 128 13.24 -10.43 -5.73
C PHE A 128 12.04 -10.39 -4.78
N LYS A 129 12.24 -10.12 -3.48
CA LYS A 129 11.13 -9.94 -2.52
C LYS A 129 10.25 -8.74 -2.90
N LEU A 130 10.85 -7.62 -3.30
CA LEU A 130 10.13 -6.44 -3.79
C LEU A 130 9.27 -6.78 -5.01
N MET A 131 9.86 -7.45 -6.01
CA MET A 131 9.13 -7.86 -7.21
C MET A 131 7.99 -8.81 -6.89
N PHE A 132 8.18 -9.72 -5.94
CA PHE A 132 7.11 -10.62 -5.48
C PHE A 132 5.93 -9.83 -4.88
N ILE A 133 6.19 -8.84 -4.03
CA ILE A 133 5.11 -8.02 -3.46
C ILE A 133 4.44 -7.15 -4.54
N CYS A 134 5.20 -6.57 -5.46
CA CYS A 134 4.62 -5.85 -6.60
C CYS A 134 3.72 -6.76 -7.45
N PHE A 135 4.13 -8.02 -7.66
CA PHE A 135 3.30 -9.01 -8.33
C PHE A 135 1.99 -9.28 -7.58
N VAL A 136 2.02 -9.34 -6.24
CA VAL A 136 0.80 -9.47 -5.41
C VAL A 136 -0.15 -8.28 -5.63
N PHE A 137 0.34 -7.04 -5.72
CA PHE A 137 -0.50 -5.88 -6.03
C PHE A 137 -1.23 -6.04 -7.37
N ILE A 138 -0.53 -6.51 -8.40
CA ILE A 138 -1.11 -6.74 -9.73
C ILE A 138 -2.09 -7.92 -9.69
N TRP A 139 -1.76 -8.98 -8.96
CA TRP A 139 -2.59 -10.17 -8.86
C TRP A 139 -3.92 -9.90 -8.14
N VAL A 140 -3.88 -9.14 -7.04
CA VAL A 140 -5.09 -8.72 -6.31
C VAL A 140 -6.01 -7.89 -7.21
N ARG A 141 -5.45 -6.99 -8.01
CA ARG A 141 -6.20 -6.22 -9.02
C ARG A 141 -6.90 -7.11 -10.04
N GLY A 142 -6.26 -8.19 -10.49
CA GLY A 142 -6.83 -9.08 -11.50
C GLY A 142 -7.90 -10.02 -10.97
N THR A 143 -8.05 -10.18 -9.66
CA THR A 143 -8.89 -11.22 -9.04
C THR A 143 -10.10 -10.70 -8.30
N LEU A 144 -10.03 -9.52 -7.70
CA LEU A 144 -11.10 -9.00 -6.84
C LEU A 144 -11.97 -7.94 -7.54
N PRO A 145 -13.30 -7.98 -7.34
CA PRO A 145 -14.18 -6.89 -7.77
C PRO A 145 -13.94 -5.63 -6.93
N ARG A 146 -14.27 -4.47 -7.49
CA ARG A 146 -14.31 -3.21 -6.73
C ARG A 146 -15.30 -3.33 -5.58
N LEU A 147 -14.90 -2.90 -4.40
CA LEU A 147 -15.80 -2.77 -3.26
C LEU A 147 -16.69 -1.53 -3.45
N ARG A 148 -17.70 -1.38 -2.59
CA ARG A 148 -18.53 -0.18 -2.52
C ARG A 148 -18.07 0.66 -1.35
N TYR A 149 -18.07 1.98 -1.50
CA TYR A 149 -17.57 2.92 -0.49
C TYR A 149 -18.23 2.76 0.88
N ASP A 150 -19.53 2.53 0.91
CA ASP A 150 -20.30 2.35 2.14
C ASP A 150 -19.87 1.13 2.98
N LYS A 151 -19.11 0.19 2.41
CA LYS A 151 -18.61 -1.01 3.10
C LYS A 151 -17.17 -0.90 3.58
N LEU A 152 -16.52 0.24 3.31
CA LEU A 152 -15.10 0.44 3.59
C LEU A 152 -14.85 1.21 4.90
N MET A 153 -15.72 2.17 5.22
CA MET A 153 -15.73 2.90 6.49
C MET A 153 -16.42 2.08 7.58
#